data_AF-A0A9P8QSR1-F1
#
_entry.id   AF-A0A9P8QSR1-F1
#
_cell.length_a   1.000
_cell.length_b   1.000
_cell.length_c   1.000
_cell.angle_alpha   90.00
_cell.angle_beta   90.00
_cell.angle_gamma   90.00
#
_symmetry.space_group_name_H-M   'P 1'
#
loop_
_entity.id
_entity.type
_entity.pdbx_description
1 polymer ?
#
loop_
_entity_poly.entity_id
_entity_poly.type
_entity_poly.pdbx_seq_one_letter_code
_entity_poly.pdbx_strand_id
1 'polypeptide(L)'
;MDQELSLFADAEQTLSASDLERPLPDPNLPWDARGILQTSKFLLETQRLLRAWHNLAVEACNDNNAHARDAALGLILYHFICLNLTASFADIERLASRESLGASSWQQSLQTERCIRSRQETIFHSGQALRYLRAVNADARPWWWPTAVHRAILTLWAASTLGLSPWRQGSVDTQPGASMPASELSVVAIDNTAPENPAFGDANWSEKHMLVLARQDEGAVALSDAMGILQYGISLINSFPGSVEGEAVVAKLKALGQVWKGSNGSHVYL
;
A
#
# COMPACT_ATOMS: atom_id res chain seq x y z
N MET A 1 -7.22 21.12 -31.73
CA MET A 1 -8.23 20.90 -30.66
C MET A 1 -9.15 19.72 -30.96
N ASP A 2 -9.22 19.19 -32.18
CA ASP A 2 -10.21 18.16 -32.53
C ASP A 2 -9.70 16.70 -32.48
N GLN A 3 -8.51 16.45 -31.95
CA GLN A 3 -7.90 15.10 -31.94
C GLN A 3 -8.04 14.37 -30.58
N GLU A 4 -8.25 15.10 -29.48
CA GLU A 4 -8.45 14.49 -28.15
C GLU A 4 -9.88 14.01 -27.90
N LEU A 5 -10.86 14.55 -28.64
CA LEU A 5 -12.26 14.10 -28.55
C LEU A 5 -12.50 12.76 -29.26
N SER A 6 -11.61 12.34 -30.16
CA SER A 6 -11.77 11.09 -30.92
C SER A 6 -11.43 9.84 -30.09
N LEU A 7 -10.69 9.98 -28.99
CA LEU A 7 -10.37 8.89 -28.06
C LEU A 7 -11.55 8.49 -27.16
N PHE A 8 -12.56 9.35 -27.05
CA PHE A 8 -13.78 9.09 -26.28
C PHE A 8 -14.97 8.66 -27.14
N ALA A 9 -14.89 8.76 -28.47
CA ALA A 9 -15.98 8.39 -29.38
C ALA A 9 -16.17 6.87 -29.50
N ASP A 10 -15.10 6.07 -29.33
CA ASP A 10 -15.18 4.60 -29.39
C ASP A 10 -15.57 3.93 -28.05
N ALA A 11 -15.93 4.73 -27.04
CA ALA A 11 -16.41 4.26 -25.74
C ALA A 11 -17.91 4.52 -25.52
N GLU A 12 -18.70 4.80 -26.58
CA GLU A 12 -20.17 4.81 -26.50
C GLU A 12 -20.74 3.38 -26.43
N GLN A 13 -20.41 2.65 -25.37
CA GLN A 13 -21.41 1.82 -24.72
C GLN A 13 -22.11 2.74 -23.71
N THR A 14 -23.20 3.34 -24.15
CA THR A 14 -24.08 4.19 -23.35
C THR A 14 -24.43 3.48 -22.04
N LEU A 15 -23.77 3.87 -20.95
CA LEU A 15 -24.28 3.64 -19.60
C LEU A 15 -25.60 4.39 -19.53
N SER A 16 -26.71 3.66 -19.48
CA SER A 16 -28.02 4.29 -19.35
C SER A 16 -28.12 4.88 -17.95
N ALA A 17 -28.82 6.00 -17.77
CA ALA A 17 -29.17 6.51 -16.44
C ALA A 17 -29.87 5.42 -15.59
N SER A 18 -30.53 4.46 -16.24
CA SER A 18 -31.13 3.27 -15.62
C SER A 18 -30.13 2.27 -15.01
N ASP A 19 -28.86 2.29 -15.41
CA ASP A 19 -27.81 1.43 -14.85
C ASP A 19 -27.29 1.97 -13.50
N LEU A 20 -27.37 3.29 -13.29
CA LEU A 20 -26.98 3.99 -12.06
C LEU A 20 -28.10 4.00 -11.00
N GLU A 21 -29.36 3.84 -11.41
CA GLU A 21 -30.52 3.77 -10.49
C GLU A 21 -30.83 2.34 -10.00
N ARG A 22 -29.99 1.35 -10.30
CA ARG A 22 -30.26 -0.02 -9.84
C ARG A 22 -30.10 -0.09 -8.31
N PRO A 23 -31.13 -0.56 -7.57
CA PRO A 23 -31.02 -0.70 -6.14
C PRO A 23 -29.86 -1.63 -5.79
N LEU A 24 -29.07 -1.25 -4.77
CA LEU A 24 -28.11 -2.15 -4.17
C LEU A 24 -28.82 -3.47 -3.84
N PRO A 25 -28.22 -4.63 -4.12
CA PRO A 25 -28.83 -5.91 -3.79
C PRO A 25 -29.14 -5.94 -2.30
N ASP A 26 -30.41 -6.21 -1.95
CA ASP A 26 -30.86 -6.32 -0.57
C ASP A 26 -30.06 -7.44 0.12
N PRO A 27 -29.35 -7.14 1.23
CA PRO A 27 -28.56 -8.13 1.95
C PRO A 27 -29.39 -9.31 2.48
N ASN A 28 -30.73 -9.22 2.48
CA ASN A 28 -31.64 -10.26 2.97
C ASN A 28 -32.24 -11.15 1.88
N LEU A 29 -31.95 -10.92 0.59
CA LEU A 29 -32.43 -11.77 -0.50
C LEU A 29 -31.42 -12.87 -0.84
N PRO A 30 -31.89 -14.09 -1.16
CA PRO A 30 -31.01 -15.16 -1.62
C PRO A 30 -30.34 -14.74 -2.92
N TRP A 31 -29.01 -14.80 -2.95
CA TRP A 31 -28.21 -14.46 -4.12
C TRP A 31 -28.63 -15.34 -5.31
N ASP A 32 -29.31 -14.77 -6.30
CA ASP A 32 -29.51 -15.46 -7.58
C ASP A 32 -28.16 -15.49 -8.33
N ALA A 33 -27.83 -16.61 -8.96
CA ALA A 33 -26.65 -16.78 -9.82
C ALA A 33 -26.56 -15.68 -10.90
N ARG A 34 -27.71 -15.16 -11.37
CA ARG A 34 -27.76 -13.99 -12.25
C ARG A 34 -27.18 -12.72 -11.61
N GLY A 35 -27.49 -12.47 -10.35
CA GLY A 35 -26.94 -11.34 -9.59
C GLY A 35 -25.43 -11.45 -9.43
N ILE A 36 -24.93 -12.64 -9.08
CA ILE A 36 -23.48 -12.91 -8.96
C ILE A 36 -22.74 -12.68 -10.28
N LEU A 37 -23.27 -13.22 -11.39
CA LEU A 37 -22.66 -13.04 -12.71
C LEU A 37 -22.66 -11.58 -13.16
N GLN A 38 -23.69 -10.82 -12.81
CA GLN A 38 -23.79 -9.40 -13.15
C GLN A 38 -22.83 -8.54 -12.32
N THR A 39 -22.72 -8.80 -11.00
CA THR A 39 -21.72 -8.16 -10.14
C THR A 39 -20.30 -8.50 -10.58
N SER A 40 -20.04 -9.74 -11.00
CA SER A 40 -18.74 -10.16 -11.52
C SER A 40 -18.36 -9.41 -12.82
N LYS A 41 -19.29 -9.31 -13.76
CA LYS A 41 -19.07 -8.53 -15.00
C LYS A 41 -18.81 -7.05 -14.72
N PHE A 42 -19.60 -6.45 -13.83
CA PHE A 42 -19.42 -5.05 -13.44
C PHE A 42 -18.06 -4.81 -12.77
N LEU A 43 -17.62 -5.74 -11.90
CA LEU A 43 -16.31 -5.67 -11.25
C LEU A 43 -15.18 -5.74 -12.27
N LEU A 44 -15.23 -6.69 -13.20
CA LEU A 44 -14.21 -6.84 -14.25
C LEU A 44 -14.14 -5.59 -15.13
N GLU A 45 -15.29 -5.03 -15.50
CA GLU A 45 -15.33 -3.82 -16.31
C GLU A 45 -14.80 -2.60 -15.54
N THR A 46 -15.18 -2.46 -14.26
CA THR A 46 -14.63 -1.41 -13.39
C THR A 46 -13.11 -1.52 -13.28
N GLN A 47 -12.57 -2.73 -13.10
CA GLN A 47 -11.12 -2.96 -13.07
C GLN A 47 -10.45 -2.62 -14.40
N ARG A 48 -11.09 -2.96 -15.53
CA ARG A 48 -10.59 -2.65 -16.88
C ARG A 48 -10.52 -1.14 -17.10
N LEU A 49 -11.60 -0.42 -16.79
CA LEU A 49 -11.69 1.03 -16.93
C LEU A 49 -10.70 1.73 -15.99
N LEU A 50 -10.59 1.28 -14.75
CA LEU A 50 -9.65 1.84 -13.78
C LEU A 50 -8.19 1.67 -14.24
N ARG A 51 -7.86 0.53 -14.86
CA ARG A 51 -6.53 0.28 -15.45
C ARG A 51 -6.28 1.14 -16.69
N ALA A 52 -7.28 1.30 -17.57
CA ALA A 52 -7.17 2.18 -18.73
C ALA A 52 -6.95 3.64 -18.31
N TRP A 53 -7.74 4.12 -17.34
CA TRP A 53 -7.57 5.45 -16.75
C TRP A 53 -6.19 5.62 -16.11
N HIS A 54 -5.69 4.62 -15.39
CA HIS A 54 -4.35 4.65 -14.79
C HIS A 54 -3.26 4.85 -15.85
N ASN A 55 -3.33 4.12 -16.96
CA ASN A 55 -2.32 4.24 -18.02
C ASN A 55 -2.30 5.66 -18.61
N LEU A 56 -3.47 6.24 -18.88
CA LEU A 56 -3.59 7.63 -19.34
C LEU A 56 -3.07 8.62 -18.29
N ALA A 57 -3.35 8.39 -17.00
CA ALA A 57 -2.88 9.24 -15.91
C ALA A 57 -1.35 9.19 -15.75
N VAL A 58 -0.72 8.02 -15.94
CA VAL A 58 0.75 7.88 -15.92
C VAL A 58 1.38 8.67 -17.06
N GLU A 59 0.85 8.54 -18.28
CA GLU A 59 1.31 9.31 -19.44
C GLU A 59 1.21 10.82 -19.16
N ALA A 60 0.05 11.27 -18.69
CA ALA A 60 -0.18 12.67 -18.36
C ALA A 60 0.68 13.18 -17.18
N CYS A 61 1.09 12.31 -16.25
CA CYS A 61 1.97 12.68 -15.14
C CYS A 61 3.44 12.81 -15.57
N ASN A 62 3.86 12.04 -16.59
CA ASN A 62 5.22 12.04 -17.11
C ASN A 62 5.46 13.21 -18.08
N ASP A 63 4.44 13.60 -18.84
CA ASP A 63 4.47 14.82 -19.63
C ASP A 63 4.35 16.02 -18.69
N ASN A 64 5.35 16.92 -18.70
CA ASN A 64 5.47 18.10 -17.82
C ASN A 64 4.40 19.18 -18.14
N ASN A 65 3.14 18.78 -18.12
CA ASN A 65 1.96 19.54 -18.49
C ASN A 65 1.31 20.19 -17.26
N ALA A 66 0.37 21.11 -17.49
CA ALA A 66 -0.36 21.80 -16.41
C ALA A 66 -1.20 20.86 -15.52
N HIS A 67 -1.46 19.63 -15.96
CA HIS A 67 -2.32 18.65 -15.31
C HIS A 67 -1.55 17.57 -14.53
N ALA A 68 -0.21 17.58 -14.55
CA ALA A 68 0.62 16.57 -13.90
C ALA A 68 0.31 16.42 -12.40
N ARG A 69 -0.06 17.53 -11.74
CA ARG A 69 -0.53 17.52 -10.34
C ARG A 69 -1.81 16.71 -10.18
N ASP A 70 -2.82 16.98 -11.00
CA ASP A 70 -4.13 16.34 -10.88
C ASP A 70 -4.01 14.85 -11.23
N ALA A 71 -3.14 14.51 -12.18
CA ALA A 71 -2.76 13.14 -12.50
C ALA A 71 -2.08 12.45 -11.29
N ALA A 72 -1.12 13.09 -10.62
CA ALA A 72 -0.47 12.56 -9.42
C ALA A 72 -1.47 12.30 -8.28
N LEU A 73 -2.41 13.24 -8.03
CA LEU A 73 -3.47 13.05 -7.04
C LEU A 73 -4.39 11.87 -7.42
N GLY A 74 -4.74 11.75 -8.69
CA GLY A 74 -5.49 10.60 -9.18
C GLY A 74 -4.74 9.28 -8.97
N LEU A 75 -3.43 9.24 -9.24
CA LEU A 75 -2.60 8.04 -9.09
C LEU A 75 -2.45 7.62 -7.62
N ILE A 76 -2.39 8.59 -6.70
CA ILE A 76 -2.47 8.34 -5.26
C ILE A 76 -3.80 7.65 -4.94
N LEU A 77 -4.92 8.20 -5.41
CA LEU A 77 -6.25 7.62 -5.17
C LEU A 77 -6.40 6.22 -5.78
N TYR A 78 -5.89 6.01 -7.00
CA TYR A 78 -5.86 4.71 -7.65
C TYR A 78 -5.17 3.67 -6.76
N HIS A 79 -3.99 3.98 -6.23
CA HIS A 79 -3.28 3.04 -5.36
C HIS A 79 -4.00 2.81 -4.04
N PHE A 80 -4.69 3.80 -3.46
CA PHE A 80 -5.53 3.57 -2.28
C PHE A 80 -6.78 2.74 -2.57
N ILE A 81 -7.39 2.88 -3.75
CA ILE A 81 -8.49 2.03 -4.20
C ILE A 81 -8.01 0.59 -4.30
N CYS A 82 -6.87 0.36 -4.97
CA CYS A 82 -6.27 -0.97 -5.02
C CYS A 82 -5.90 -1.50 -3.63
N LEU A 83 -5.37 -0.65 -2.75
CA LEU A 83 -5.01 -1.04 -1.38
C LEU A 83 -6.23 -1.50 -0.57
N ASN A 84 -7.41 -0.91 -0.78
CA ASN A 84 -8.66 -1.36 -0.14
C ASN A 84 -9.09 -2.77 -0.60
N LEU A 85 -8.69 -3.18 -1.81
CA LEU A 85 -8.95 -4.53 -2.30
C LEU A 85 -8.00 -5.53 -1.63
N THR A 86 -6.75 -5.14 -1.39
CA THR A 86 -5.70 -6.05 -0.92
C THR A 86 -5.54 -6.05 0.61
N ALA A 87 -6.05 -5.03 1.31
CA ALA A 87 -5.98 -4.89 2.76
C ALA A 87 -7.24 -4.24 3.36
N SER A 88 -7.60 -4.65 4.58
CA SER A 88 -8.66 -4.02 5.38
C SER A 88 -8.07 -3.03 6.36
N PHE A 89 -8.08 -1.74 6.01
CA PHE A 89 -7.54 -0.70 6.89
C PHE A 89 -8.27 -0.64 8.24
N ALA A 90 -9.60 -0.82 8.25
CA ALA A 90 -10.38 -0.78 9.48
C ALA A 90 -9.97 -1.87 10.47
N ASP A 91 -9.74 -3.10 9.99
CA ASP A 91 -9.28 -4.19 10.84
C ASP A 91 -7.85 -3.95 11.32
N ILE A 92 -6.96 -3.45 10.45
CA ILE A 92 -5.58 -3.11 10.83
C ILE A 92 -5.56 -2.00 11.88
N GLU A 93 -6.35 -0.94 11.74
CA GLU A 93 -6.42 0.16 12.72
C GLU A 93 -7.03 -0.31 14.04
N ARG A 94 -8.10 -1.11 13.98
CA ARG A 94 -8.69 -1.73 15.16
C ARG A 94 -7.67 -2.59 15.91
N LEU A 95 -6.91 -3.40 15.17
CA LEU A 95 -5.83 -4.18 15.74
C LEU A 95 -4.79 -3.26 16.34
N ALA A 96 -4.19 -2.34 15.59
CA ALA A 96 -3.16 -1.41 16.08
C ALA A 96 -3.56 -0.60 17.33
N SER A 97 -4.87 -0.41 17.55
CA SER A 97 -5.41 0.27 18.72
C SER A 97 -5.56 -0.64 19.96
N ARG A 98 -5.37 -1.96 19.85
CA ARG A 98 -5.41 -2.88 20.98
C ARG A 98 -4.15 -2.72 21.83
N GLU A 99 -4.34 -2.38 23.09
CA GLU A 99 -3.28 -2.44 24.08
C GLU A 99 -2.88 -3.91 24.33
N SER A 100 -1.61 -4.16 24.64
CA SER A 100 -1.08 -5.41 25.26
C SER A 100 -0.81 -6.68 24.41
N LEU A 101 -0.83 -6.64 23.08
CA LEU A 101 -0.47 -7.85 22.29
C LEU A 101 1.04 -7.99 22.04
N GLY A 102 1.60 -9.17 22.29
CA GLY A 102 2.97 -9.55 21.88
C GLY A 102 3.13 -9.57 20.34
N ALA A 103 4.36 -9.49 19.81
CA ALA A 103 4.60 -9.53 18.34
C ALA A 103 4.03 -10.77 17.64
N SER A 104 4.14 -11.94 18.27
CA SER A 104 3.52 -13.18 17.79
C SER A 104 1.99 -13.12 17.79
N SER A 105 1.40 -12.43 18.77
CA SER A 105 -0.05 -12.20 18.85
C SER A 105 -0.55 -11.23 17.77
N TRP A 106 0.25 -10.22 17.40
CA TRP A 106 -0.04 -9.34 16.27
C TRP A 106 -0.09 -10.10 14.95
N GLN A 107 0.94 -10.90 14.66
CA GLN A 107 1.02 -11.71 13.46
C GLN A 107 -0.18 -12.69 13.38
N GLN A 108 -0.46 -13.39 14.46
CA GLN A 108 -1.60 -14.31 14.52
C GLN A 108 -2.93 -13.58 14.31
N SER A 109 -3.13 -12.42 14.92
CA SER A 109 -4.38 -11.65 14.78
C SER A 109 -4.58 -11.14 13.36
N LEU A 110 -3.52 -10.61 12.74
CA LEU A 110 -3.56 -10.15 11.34
C LEU A 110 -3.88 -11.27 10.35
N GLN A 111 -3.37 -12.49 10.62
CA GLN A 111 -3.68 -13.68 9.81
C GLN A 111 -5.12 -14.15 10.03
N THR A 112 -5.55 -14.27 11.29
CA THR A 112 -6.91 -14.75 11.63
C THR A 112 -7.99 -13.80 11.10
N GLU A 113 -7.79 -12.48 11.25
CA GLU A 113 -8.74 -11.46 10.77
C GLU A 113 -8.61 -11.20 9.25
N ARG A 114 -7.70 -11.89 8.56
CA ARG A 114 -7.43 -11.73 7.11
C ARG A 114 -7.27 -10.27 6.69
N CYS A 115 -6.59 -9.49 7.53
CA CYS A 115 -6.42 -8.06 7.33
C CYS A 115 -5.65 -7.72 6.04
N ILE A 116 -4.80 -8.65 5.58
CA ILE A 116 -4.06 -8.55 4.32
C ILE A 116 -4.38 -9.79 3.49
N ARG A 117 -4.96 -9.57 2.31
CA ARG A 117 -5.33 -10.62 1.35
C ARG A 117 -4.17 -10.98 0.42
N SER A 118 -3.42 -9.96 0.01
CA SER A 118 -2.24 -10.10 -0.86
C SER A 118 -1.13 -9.23 -0.31
N ARG A 119 -0.13 -9.86 0.32
CA ARG A 119 1.02 -9.14 0.91
C ARG A 119 1.80 -8.38 -0.15
N GLN A 120 2.06 -9.02 -1.29
CA GLN A 120 2.83 -8.44 -2.39
C GLN A 120 2.17 -7.19 -2.98
N GLU A 121 0.89 -7.28 -3.35
CA GLU A 121 0.17 -6.13 -3.91
C GLU A 121 -0.01 -5.02 -2.86
N THR A 122 -0.20 -5.38 -1.60
CA THR A 122 -0.28 -4.42 -0.50
C THR A 122 1.01 -3.62 -0.34
N ILE A 123 2.17 -4.29 -0.41
CA ILE A 123 3.47 -3.63 -0.36
C ILE A 123 3.66 -2.74 -1.59
N PHE A 124 3.35 -3.26 -2.80
CA PHE A 124 3.44 -2.49 -4.04
C PHE A 124 2.62 -1.21 -3.99
N HIS A 125 1.32 -1.32 -3.73
CA HIS A 125 0.42 -0.16 -3.75
C HIS A 125 0.75 0.85 -2.65
N SER A 126 1.19 0.40 -1.47
CA SER A 126 1.64 1.32 -0.42
C SER A 126 2.90 2.08 -0.83
N GLY A 127 3.87 1.39 -1.45
CA GLY A 127 5.09 2.01 -1.98
C GLY A 127 4.77 3.04 -3.06
N GLN A 128 3.98 2.66 -4.07
CA GLN A 128 3.63 3.56 -5.16
C GLN A 128 2.80 4.77 -4.69
N ALA A 129 1.88 4.56 -3.73
CA ALA A 129 1.17 5.67 -3.09
C ALA A 129 2.15 6.63 -2.41
N LEU A 130 3.10 6.13 -1.61
CA LEU A 130 4.13 6.95 -0.96
C LEU A 130 5.03 7.69 -1.96
N ARG A 131 5.38 7.05 -3.08
CA ARG A 131 6.15 7.67 -4.17
C ARG A 131 5.43 8.89 -4.74
N TYR A 132 4.17 8.72 -5.16
CA TYR A 132 3.39 9.83 -5.72
C TYR A 132 3.07 10.89 -4.69
N LEU A 133 2.74 10.47 -3.46
CA LEU A 133 2.59 11.38 -2.34
C LEU A 133 3.85 12.27 -2.33
N ARG A 134 5.05 11.74 -2.10
CA ARG A 134 6.28 12.52 -1.96
C ARG A 134 6.56 13.49 -3.11
N ALA A 135 6.15 13.13 -4.34
CA ALA A 135 6.31 13.96 -5.52
C ALA A 135 5.40 15.20 -5.55
N VAL A 136 4.30 15.22 -4.78
CA VAL A 136 3.43 16.40 -4.68
C VAL A 136 4.11 17.48 -3.83
N ASN A 137 4.28 18.67 -4.43
CA ASN A 137 4.81 19.87 -3.79
C ASN A 137 4.06 20.21 -2.49
N ALA A 138 4.77 20.70 -1.48
CA ALA A 138 4.22 20.99 -0.16
C ALA A 138 2.96 21.89 -0.21
N ASP A 139 3.01 22.94 -1.04
CA ASP A 139 1.92 23.93 -1.17
C ASP A 139 0.69 23.40 -1.91
N ALA A 140 0.83 22.27 -2.61
CA ALA A 140 -0.21 21.68 -3.46
C ALA A 140 -0.85 20.43 -2.81
N ARG A 141 -0.48 20.10 -1.57
CA ARG A 141 -0.97 18.89 -0.92
C ARG A 141 -2.40 19.04 -0.43
N PRO A 142 -3.20 17.99 -0.61
CA PRO A 142 -4.56 17.98 -0.09
C PRO A 142 -4.56 17.87 1.43
N TRP A 143 -5.59 18.41 2.07
CA TRP A 143 -5.77 18.35 3.53
C TRP A 143 -5.79 16.92 4.08
N TRP A 144 -6.20 15.93 3.29
CA TRP A 144 -6.25 14.51 3.67
C TRP A 144 -4.88 13.81 3.60
N TRP A 145 -3.82 14.52 3.23
CA TRP A 145 -2.48 13.97 3.07
C TRP A 145 -1.96 13.18 4.29
N PRO A 146 -2.03 13.69 5.55
CA PRO A 146 -1.54 12.94 6.69
C PRO A 146 -2.27 11.61 6.87
N THR A 147 -3.57 11.58 6.56
CA THR A 147 -4.40 10.37 6.56
C THR A 147 -3.94 9.37 5.50
N ALA A 148 -3.56 9.85 4.30
CA ALA A 148 -3.00 9.00 3.26
C ALA A 148 -1.66 8.37 3.70
N VAL A 149 -0.74 9.17 4.25
CA VAL A 149 0.51 8.64 4.81
C VAL A 149 0.21 7.63 5.92
N HIS A 150 -0.69 7.93 6.84
CA HIS A 150 -1.09 7.01 7.90
C HIS A 150 -1.54 5.66 7.35
N ARG A 151 -2.43 5.65 6.35
CA ARG A 151 -2.94 4.42 5.74
C ARG A 151 -1.83 3.59 5.12
N ALA A 152 -1.00 4.20 4.27
CA ALA A 152 0.10 3.47 3.62
C ALA A 152 1.09 2.91 4.64
N ILE A 153 1.46 3.70 5.65
CA ILE A 153 2.43 3.30 6.67
C ILE A 153 1.89 2.21 7.58
N LEU A 154 0.64 2.35 8.04
CA LEU A 154 0.03 1.35 8.91
C LEU A 154 -0.16 0.01 8.20
N THR A 155 -0.55 0.06 6.92
CA THR A 155 -0.68 -1.14 6.09
C THR A 155 0.67 -1.78 5.79
N LEU A 156 1.74 -1.00 5.53
CA LEU A 156 3.10 -1.53 5.40
C LEU A 156 3.62 -2.14 6.69
N TRP A 157 3.36 -1.49 7.83
CA TRP A 157 3.68 -2.05 9.14
C TRP A 157 3.00 -3.41 9.32
N ALA A 158 1.70 -3.52 9.06
CA ALA A 158 0.99 -4.80 9.12
C ALA A 158 1.54 -5.84 8.13
N ALA A 159 1.92 -5.44 6.92
CA ALA A 159 2.54 -6.34 5.95
C ALA A 159 3.94 -6.82 6.39
N SER A 160 4.68 -5.99 7.13
CA SER A 160 6.01 -6.34 7.67
C SER A 160 5.92 -7.47 8.69
N THR A 161 4.92 -7.44 9.57
CA THR A 161 4.74 -8.45 10.64
C THR A 161 4.36 -9.81 10.09
N LEU A 162 3.64 -9.87 8.96
CA LEU A 162 3.32 -11.12 8.25
C LEU A 162 4.53 -11.72 7.52
N GLY A 163 5.56 -10.93 7.24
CA GLY A 163 6.80 -11.37 6.59
C GLY A 163 7.82 -11.99 7.54
N LEU A 164 7.54 -11.99 8.85
CA LEU A 164 8.34 -12.63 9.89
C LEU A 164 8.14 -14.16 9.81
N SER A 165 8.63 -14.77 8.73
CA SER A 165 8.71 -16.22 8.65
C SER A 165 9.82 -16.73 9.58
N PRO A 166 9.56 -17.71 10.47
CA PRO A 166 10.57 -18.30 11.36
C PRO A 166 11.81 -18.85 10.63
N TRP A 167 11.66 -19.14 9.34
CA TRP A 167 12.68 -19.73 8.49
C TRP A 167 13.83 -18.77 8.11
N ARG A 168 13.70 -17.46 8.35
CA ARG A 168 14.83 -16.51 8.16
C ARG A 168 15.69 -16.30 9.41
N GLN A 169 15.36 -16.96 10.52
CA GLN A 169 16.13 -16.87 11.78
C GLN A 169 16.89 -18.16 12.14
N GLY A 170 16.91 -19.15 11.22
CA GLY A 170 17.59 -20.42 11.40
C GLY A 170 18.79 -20.61 10.48
N SER A 171 19.93 -20.96 11.09
CA SER A 171 21.19 -21.43 10.49
C SER A 171 22.20 -20.37 10.04
N VAL A 172 22.88 -19.77 11.03
CA VAL A 172 24.35 -19.66 10.97
C VAL A 172 24.89 -20.89 11.71
N ASP A 173 24.67 -22.08 11.16
CA ASP A 173 25.50 -23.23 11.49
C ASP A 173 26.58 -23.35 10.42
N THR A 174 27.81 -23.14 10.86
CA THR A 174 29.01 -23.12 10.04
C THR A 174 29.29 -24.52 9.52
N GLN A 175 28.85 -24.81 8.29
CA GLN A 175 29.39 -25.93 7.49
C GLN A 175 30.34 -25.34 6.44
N PRO A 176 31.67 -25.55 6.55
CA PRO A 176 32.61 -25.10 5.55
C PRO A 176 32.63 -26.09 4.39
N GLY A 177 31.88 -25.84 3.33
CA GLY A 177 31.98 -26.69 2.13
C GLY A 177 30.80 -26.73 1.18
N ALA A 178 30.11 -25.61 0.94
CA ALA A 178 29.31 -25.46 -0.26
C ALA A 178 29.17 -23.96 -0.56
N SER A 179 29.94 -23.48 -1.54
CA SER A 179 29.76 -22.16 -2.14
C SER A 179 28.38 -22.11 -2.79
N MET A 180 27.38 -21.67 -2.02
CA MET A 180 26.15 -21.13 -2.58
C MET A 180 26.54 -19.91 -3.42
N PRO A 181 26.01 -19.74 -4.64
CA PRO A 181 26.12 -18.45 -5.29
C PRO A 181 25.37 -17.48 -4.38
N ALA A 182 26.08 -16.54 -3.78
CA ALA A 182 25.48 -15.38 -3.17
C ALA A 182 24.78 -14.62 -4.30
N SER A 183 23.53 -14.96 -4.60
CA SER A 183 22.66 -14.06 -5.33
C SER A 183 22.62 -12.81 -4.48
N GLU A 184 23.33 -11.76 -4.91
CA GLU A 184 23.22 -10.43 -4.34
C GLU A 184 21.74 -10.10 -4.27
N LEU A 185 21.19 -10.08 -3.05
CA LEU A 185 19.80 -9.68 -2.82
C LEU A 185 19.70 -8.22 -3.26
N SER A 186 19.14 -7.98 -4.44
CA SER A 186 19.02 -6.62 -4.95
C SER A 186 18.01 -5.84 -4.10
N VAL A 187 18.41 -4.62 -3.73
CA VAL A 187 17.63 -3.72 -2.90
C VAL A 187 16.64 -2.96 -3.79
N VAL A 188 15.37 -2.94 -3.41
CA VAL A 188 14.31 -2.24 -4.16
C VAL A 188 13.62 -1.25 -3.24
N ALA A 189 13.77 0.04 -3.54
CA ALA A 189 13.08 1.11 -2.83
C ALA A 189 11.65 1.26 -3.37
N ILE A 190 10.68 0.67 -2.67
CA ILE A 190 9.29 0.56 -3.15
C ILE A 190 8.59 1.91 -3.31
N ASP A 191 9.11 2.97 -2.68
CA ASP A 191 8.59 4.33 -2.71
C ASP A 191 9.41 5.27 -3.59
N ASN A 192 10.44 4.74 -4.28
CA ASN A 192 11.28 5.50 -5.21
C ASN A 192 11.52 4.75 -6.53
N THR A 193 10.81 3.64 -6.76
CA THR A 193 10.92 2.82 -7.97
C THR A 193 9.64 2.96 -8.80
N ALA A 194 9.79 3.18 -10.11
CA ALA A 194 8.66 3.25 -11.03
C ALA A 194 7.96 1.88 -11.18
N PRO A 195 6.63 1.84 -11.40
CA PRO A 195 5.88 0.58 -11.44
C PRO A 195 6.26 -0.32 -12.63
N GLU A 196 6.84 0.25 -13.69
CA GLU A 196 7.33 -0.47 -14.89
C GLU A 196 8.69 -1.15 -14.65
N ASN A 197 9.32 -0.92 -13.49
CA ASN A 197 10.61 -1.53 -13.19
C ASN A 197 10.49 -3.06 -13.23
N PRO A 198 11.41 -3.78 -13.90
CA PRO A 198 11.38 -5.23 -14.03
C PRO A 198 11.39 -5.96 -12.68
N ALA A 199 11.88 -5.32 -11.62
CA ALA A 199 11.82 -5.85 -10.26
C ALA A 199 10.38 -6.18 -9.82
N PHE A 200 9.35 -5.49 -10.32
CA PHE A 200 7.95 -5.78 -9.96
C PHE A 200 7.26 -6.79 -10.88
N GLY A 201 7.88 -7.18 -11.99
CA GLY A 201 7.27 -8.04 -13.00
C GLY A 201 7.18 -9.52 -12.59
N ASP A 202 7.90 -9.92 -11.55
CA ASP A 202 7.97 -11.31 -11.10
C ASP A 202 6.85 -11.67 -10.11
N ALA A 203 6.24 -12.86 -10.25
CA ALA A 203 5.19 -13.31 -9.34
C ALA A 203 5.64 -13.40 -7.87
N ASN A 204 6.94 -13.58 -7.58
CA ASN A 204 7.49 -13.60 -6.22
C ASN A 204 8.50 -12.48 -5.96
N TRP A 205 8.38 -11.34 -6.63
CA TRP A 205 9.34 -10.24 -6.50
C TRP A 205 9.57 -9.81 -5.05
N SER A 206 8.52 -9.85 -4.22
CA SER A 206 8.61 -9.42 -2.82
C SER A 206 9.48 -10.32 -1.94
N GLU A 207 9.81 -11.53 -2.41
CA GLU A 207 10.68 -12.49 -1.71
C GLU A 207 12.12 -12.49 -2.23
N LYS A 208 12.31 -12.09 -3.50
CA LYS A 208 13.59 -12.04 -4.21
C LYS A 208 14.44 -10.81 -3.87
N HIS A 209 13.80 -9.73 -3.46
CA HIS A 209 14.45 -8.44 -3.24
C HIS A 209 14.45 -8.06 -1.76
N MET A 210 15.47 -7.31 -1.35
CA MET A 210 15.40 -6.59 -0.07
C MET A 210 14.58 -5.32 -0.27
N LEU A 211 13.34 -5.34 0.20
CA LEU A 211 12.43 -4.22 0.05
C LEU A 211 12.69 -3.16 1.11
N VAL A 212 12.77 -1.89 0.67
CA VAL A 212 13.07 -0.76 1.54
C VAL A 212 12.20 0.45 1.22
N LEU A 213 12.09 1.37 2.18
CA LEU A 213 11.60 2.74 2.00
C LEU A 213 12.80 3.69 1.95
N ALA A 214 12.93 4.50 0.90
CA ALA A 214 14.02 5.45 0.73
C ALA A 214 13.85 6.65 1.65
N ARG A 215 14.78 6.93 2.55
CA ARG A 215 14.73 8.15 3.37
C ARG A 215 15.16 9.37 2.54
N GLN A 216 14.84 10.57 3.02
CA GLN A 216 15.27 11.82 2.37
C GLN A 216 16.76 12.11 2.60
N ASP A 217 17.37 11.54 3.65
CA ASP A 217 18.77 11.72 4.06
C ASP A 217 19.70 10.61 3.52
N GLU A 218 19.44 10.14 2.30
CA GLU A 218 20.21 9.06 1.60
C GLU A 218 20.16 7.67 2.26
N GLY A 219 19.55 7.52 3.44
CA GLY A 219 19.33 6.23 4.09
C GLY A 219 18.16 5.43 3.52
N ALA A 220 17.97 4.20 4.01
CA ALA A 220 16.81 3.37 3.67
C ALA A 220 16.31 2.62 4.91
N VAL A 221 15.00 2.35 4.96
CA VAL A 221 14.35 1.56 6.01
C VAL A 221 13.90 0.23 5.42
N ALA A 222 14.46 -0.87 5.90
CA ALA A 222 14.03 -2.20 5.47
C ALA A 222 12.60 -2.49 5.88
N LEU A 223 11.82 -3.15 5.01
CA LEU A 223 10.45 -3.55 5.35
C LEU A 223 10.38 -4.66 6.42
N SER A 224 11.51 -5.23 6.83
CA SER A 224 11.59 -6.10 8.01
C SER A 224 11.67 -5.31 9.32
N ASP A 225 11.99 -4.01 9.28
CA ASP A 225 12.04 -3.14 10.44
C ASP A 225 10.70 -2.44 10.65
N ALA A 226 9.78 -3.11 11.34
CA ALA A 226 8.47 -2.59 11.68
C ALA A 226 8.53 -1.24 12.42
N MET A 227 9.54 -1.02 13.27
CA MET A 227 9.72 0.25 13.98
C MET A 227 10.18 1.34 13.02
N GLY A 228 11.16 1.03 12.18
CA GLY A 228 11.67 1.92 11.14
C GLY A 228 10.56 2.39 10.21
N ILE A 229 9.61 1.52 9.83
CA ILE A 229 8.46 1.90 8.98
C ILE A 229 7.60 2.98 9.66
N LEU A 230 7.31 2.82 10.96
CA LEU A 230 6.54 3.81 11.73
C LEU A 230 7.31 5.14 11.84
N GLN A 231 8.62 5.08 12.10
CA GLN A 231 9.49 6.25 12.16
C GLN A 231 9.63 6.97 10.82
N TYR A 232 9.66 6.22 9.72
CA TYR A 232 9.62 6.78 8.37
C TYR A 232 8.34 7.59 8.17
N GLY A 233 7.17 7.05 8.54
CA GLY A 233 5.90 7.76 8.44
C GLY A 233 5.86 9.04 9.27
N ILE A 234 6.36 8.99 10.50
CA ILE A 234 6.48 10.17 11.37
C ILE A 234 7.40 11.23 10.74
N SER A 235 8.55 10.80 10.22
CA SER A 235 9.51 11.71 9.58
C SER A 235 8.91 12.35 8.33
N LEU A 236 8.18 11.57 7.53
CA LEU A 236 7.51 12.05 6.33
C LEU A 236 6.40 13.06 6.63
N ILE A 237 5.70 12.94 7.75
CA ILE A 237 4.70 13.96 8.17
C ILE A 237 5.40 15.21 8.69
N ASN A 238 6.44 15.03 9.51
CA ASN A 238 7.18 16.13 10.13
C ASN A 238 8.07 16.92 9.15
N SER A 239 8.39 16.39 7.97
CA SER A 239 9.15 17.14 6.95
C SER A 239 8.32 18.24 6.27
N PHE A 240 7.10 18.51 6.73
CA PHE A 240 6.19 19.51 6.18
C PHE A 240 5.63 20.41 7.29
N PRO A 241 5.06 21.59 6.93
CA PRO A 241 4.41 22.46 7.91
C PRO A 241 3.39 21.69 8.75
N GLY A 242 3.45 21.88 10.07
CA GLY A 242 2.57 21.18 11.00
C GLY A 242 1.09 21.47 10.72
N SER A 243 0.26 20.44 10.85
CA SER A 243 -1.21 20.55 10.88
C SER A 243 -1.75 19.72 12.05
N VAL A 244 -2.94 20.06 12.52
CA VAL A 244 -3.61 19.33 13.61
C VAL A 244 -3.81 17.86 13.24
N GLU A 245 -4.18 17.60 11.98
CA GLU A 245 -4.33 16.25 11.44
C GLU A 245 -2.98 15.52 11.40
N GLY A 246 -1.91 16.20 11.00
CA GLY A 246 -0.54 15.67 10.99
C GLY A 246 -0.08 15.28 12.39
N GLU A 247 -0.27 16.16 13.37
CA GLU A 247 0.08 15.92 14.77
C GLU A 247 -0.69 14.73 15.35
N ALA A 248 -1.99 14.63 15.05
CA ALA A 248 -2.82 13.51 15.48
C ALA A 248 -2.32 12.16 14.91
N VAL A 249 -1.95 12.13 13.62
CA VAL A 249 -1.37 10.93 13.01
C VAL A 249 -0.01 10.60 13.63
N VAL A 250 0.86 11.59 13.84
CA VAL A 250 2.16 11.38 14.49
C VAL A 250 1.98 10.80 15.90
N ALA A 251 1.01 11.30 16.66
CA ALA A 251 0.67 10.75 17.98
C ALA A 251 0.25 9.28 17.90
N LYS A 252 -0.65 8.92 16.95
CA LYS A 252 -1.06 7.53 16.71
C LYS A 252 0.12 6.62 16.37
N LEU A 253 0.98 7.03 15.44
CA LEU A 253 2.15 6.23 15.02
C LEU A 253 3.16 6.07 16.17
N LYS A 254 3.39 7.12 16.96
CA LYS A 254 4.25 7.05 18.16
C LYS A 254 3.69 6.09 19.19
N ALA A 255 2.38 6.17 19.48
CA ALA A 255 1.72 5.29 20.45
C ALA A 255 1.85 3.82 20.03
N LEU A 256 1.57 3.50 18.76
CA LEU A 256 1.76 2.16 18.21
C LEU A 256 3.21 1.69 18.34
N GLY A 257 4.17 2.56 18.06
CA GLY A 257 5.59 2.24 18.24
C GLY A 257 5.97 1.91 19.69
N GLN A 258 5.42 2.62 20.68
CA GLN A 258 5.69 2.30 22.09
C GLN A 258 5.13 0.94 22.48
N VAL A 259 3.90 0.63 22.06
CA VAL A 259 3.29 -0.69 22.28
C VAL A 259 4.15 -1.79 21.64
N TRP A 260 4.57 -1.59 20.39
CA TRP A 260 5.43 -2.55 19.68
C TRP A 260 6.78 -2.79 20.38
N LYS A 261 7.43 -1.74 20.89
CA LYS A 261 8.69 -1.86 21.64
C LYS A 261 8.51 -2.65 22.94
N GLY A 262 7.46 -2.35 23.71
CA GLY A 262 7.17 -3.06 24.95
C GLY A 262 6.91 -4.56 24.74
N SER A 263 6.26 -4.91 23.63
CA SER A 263 5.98 -6.29 23.24
C SER A 263 7.22 -7.09 22.84
N ASN A 264 8.21 -6.47 22.18
CA ASN A 264 9.45 -7.14 21.79
C ASN A 264 10.51 -7.19 22.91
N GLY A 265 10.51 -6.21 23.82
CA GLY A 265 11.44 -6.20 24.96
C GLY A 265 11.19 -7.32 25.99
N SER A 266 9.98 -7.87 26.03
CA SER A 266 9.59 -8.93 26.96
C SER A 266 10.12 -10.33 26.58
N HIS A 267 10.65 -10.51 25.35
CA HIS A 267 11.21 -11.79 24.89
C HIS A 267 12.69 -12.01 25.22
N VAL A 268 13.36 -11.04 25.86
CA VAL A 268 14.81 -11.11 26.14
C VAL A 268 15.12 -11.62 27.56
N TYR A 269 14.10 -11.87 28.40
CA TYR A 269 14.26 -12.25 29.81
C TYR A 269 13.53 -13.55 30.19
N LEU A 270 13.58 -14.59 29.36
CA LEU A 270 13.23 -15.97 29.74
C LEU A 270 14.20 -16.97 29.12
#